data_AF-A0A957AFM7-F1
#
_entry.id   AF-A0A957AFM7-F1
#
_cell.length_a   1.000
_cell.length_b   1.000
_cell.length_c   1.000
_cell.angle_alpha   90.00
_cell.angle_beta   90.00
_cell.angle_gamma   90.00
#
_symmetry.space_group_name_H-M   'P 1'
#
loop_
_entity.id
_entity.type
_entity.pdbx_description
1 polymer ?
#
loop_
_entity_poly.entity_id
_entity_poly.type
_entity_poly.pdbx_seq_one_letter_code
_entity_poly.pdbx_strand_id
1 'polypeptide(L)'
;MDQLANRFIQDEPRRRIGEVLDVDVAVTRGWWVQPLGMLAAGQVLGRFFGNAKRRTRSGLCFTAGMAAAGAVHAVGHIVTARMVEAPMDTLLLTPIRTFTLYDDTGETISADQHRGRAIGGPVANITAGIGALLLSIVVKHRYLRFFGIASTFIGVGALVPVAGNDGEELFGRSERDSGS
;
A
#
# COMPACT_ATOMS: atom_id res chain seq x y z
N MET A 1 6.41 3.03 -16.91
CA MET A 1 5.80 3.95 -15.91
C MET A 1 4.85 4.91 -16.58
N ASP A 2 3.69 5.14 -15.97
CA ASP A 2 2.70 6.16 -16.38
C ASP A 2 3.31 7.57 -16.27
N GLN A 3 3.05 8.45 -17.24
CA GLN A 3 3.49 9.86 -17.23
C GLN A 3 3.07 10.58 -15.94
N LEU A 4 1.92 10.20 -15.39
CA LEU A 4 1.42 10.75 -14.14
C LEU A 4 2.29 10.36 -12.93
N ALA A 5 2.79 9.13 -12.89
CA ALA A 5 3.69 8.66 -11.82
C ALA A 5 5.04 9.37 -11.89
N ASN A 6 5.60 9.51 -13.09
CA ASN A 6 6.87 10.22 -13.30
C ASN A 6 6.82 11.67 -12.79
N ARG A 7 5.71 12.38 -13.01
CA ARG A 7 5.53 13.74 -12.51
C ARG A 7 5.66 13.84 -10.98
N PHE A 8 5.03 12.94 -10.24
CA PHE A 8 5.10 12.96 -8.78
C PHE A 8 6.45 12.50 -8.23
N ILE A 9 7.08 11.55 -8.91
CA ILE A 9 8.36 11.00 -8.49
C ILE A 9 9.47 11.99 -8.81
N GLN A 10 9.61 12.42 -10.07
CA GLN A 10 10.78 13.16 -10.53
C GLN A 10 10.63 14.69 -10.43
N ASP A 11 9.43 15.22 -10.66
CA ASP A 11 9.26 16.68 -10.84
C ASP A 11 8.72 17.39 -9.59
N GLU A 12 7.89 16.72 -8.79
CA GLU A 12 7.27 17.37 -7.63
C GLU A 12 8.23 17.49 -6.43
N PRO A 13 8.32 18.67 -5.78
CA PRO A 13 9.06 18.82 -4.55
C PRO A 13 8.52 17.90 -3.45
N ARG A 14 9.44 17.15 -2.82
CA ARG A 14 9.14 16.23 -1.73
C ARG A 14 9.48 16.87 -0.39
N ARG A 15 8.62 16.70 0.60
CA ARG A 15 8.88 17.11 1.99
C ARG A 15 8.87 15.88 2.89
N ARG A 16 9.98 15.60 3.57
CA ARG A 16 10.01 14.59 4.64
C ARG A 16 9.12 15.05 5.80
N ILE A 17 8.30 14.14 6.29
CA ILE A 17 7.38 14.36 7.42
C ILE A 17 7.64 13.41 8.60
N GLY A 18 8.47 12.38 8.41
CA GLY A 18 8.83 11.43 9.45
C GLY A 18 9.56 10.24 8.88
N GLU A 19 9.54 9.14 9.62
CA GLU A 19 10.15 7.87 9.26
C GLU A 19 9.33 6.71 9.84
N VAL A 20 9.37 5.55 9.19
CA VAL A 20 8.79 4.30 9.68
C VAL A 20 9.77 3.19 9.36
N LEU A 21 10.25 2.49 10.40
CA LEU A 21 11.25 1.42 10.24
C LEU A 21 12.41 1.91 9.36
N ASP A 22 13.06 3.01 9.75
CA ASP A 22 14.18 3.67 9.05
C ASP A 22 13.94 3.98 7.56
N VAL A 23 12.68 4.01 7.10
CA VAL A 23 12.30 4.47 5.76
C VAL A 23 11.68 5.85 5.88
N ASP A 24 12.17 6.80 5.09
CA ASP A 24 11.67 8.17 5.11
C ASP A 24 10.23 8.22 4.63
N VAL A 25 9.36 8.91 5.37
CA VAL A 25 8.02 9.22 4.90
C VAL A 25 8.03 10.62 4.36
N ALA A 26 7.82 10.75 3.04
CA ALA A 26 7.78 12.02 2.34
C ALA A 26 6.41 12.27 1.73
N VAL A 27 6.10 13.53 1.48
CA VAL A 27 4.84 13.96 0.85
C VAL A 27 5.10 14.88 -0.33
N THR A 28 4.26 14.80 -1.35
CA THR A 28 4.23 15.79 -2.45
C THR A 28 3.14 16.84 -2.24
N ARG A 29 3.00 17.79 -3.16
CA ARG A 29 1.92 18.78 -3.08
C ARG A 29 0.58 18.08 -3.28
N GLY A 30 -0.38 18.38 -2.41
CA GLY A 30 -1.71 17.78 -2.50
C GLY A 30 -1.82 16.37 -1.92
N TRP A 31 -0.78 15.86 -1.23
CA TRP A 31 -0.84 14.58 -0.53
C TRP A 31 -2.07 14.41 0.37
N TRP A 32 -2.61 15.52 0.90
CA TRP A 32 -3.80 15.55 1.75
C TRP A 32 -5.09 15.11 1.04
N VAL A 33 -5.12 15.08 -0.31
CA VAL A 33 -6.26 14.58 -1.07
C VAL A 33 -6.55 13.12 -0.75
N GLN A 34 -5.52 12.29 -0.64
CA GLN A 34 -5.66 10.87 -0.34
C GLN A 34 -6.32 10.62 1.03
N PRO A 35 -5.83 11.15 2.18
CA PRO A 35 -6.48 10.94 3.47
C PRO A 35 -7.87 11.57 3.55
N LEU A 36 -8.14 12.71 2.88
CA LEU A 36 -9.49 13.26 2.81
C LEU A 36 -10.43 12.37 1.99
N GLY A 37 -9.95 11.81 0.87
CA GLY A 37 -10.69 10.85 0.07
C GLY A 37 -11.01 9.58 0.86
N MET A 38 -10.05 9.05 1.60
CA MET A 38 -10.26 7.91 2.50
C MET A 38 -11.27 8.23 3.60
N LEU A 39 -11.20 9.42 4.20
CA LEU A 39 -12.18 9.86 5.20
C LEU A 39 -13.59 9.93 4.60
N ALA A 40 -13.75 10.55 3.43
CA ALA A 40 -15.02 10.64 2.73
C ALA A 40 -15.59 9.25 2.41
N ALA A 41 -14.77 8.37 1.82
CA ALA A 41 -15.14 6.98 1.54
C ALA A 41 -15.56 6.22 2.80
N GLY A 42 -14.81 6.40 3.90
CA GLY A 42 -15.16 5.81 5.20
C GLY A 42 -16.51 6.31 5.71
N GLN A 43 -16.80 7.62 5.60
CA GLN A 43 -18.13 8.15 5.97
C GLN A 43 -19.26 7.63 5.09
N VAL A 44 -19.00 7.38 3.80
CA VAL A 44 -19.97 6.73 2.90
C VAL A 44 -20.23 5.29 3.37
N LEU A 45 -19.18 4.49 3.58
CA LEU A 45 -19.30 3.13 4.13
C LEU A 45 -20.00 3.10 5.49
N GLY A 46 -19.70 4.08 6.35
CA GLY A 46 -20.35 4.26 7.65
C GLY A 46 -21.86 4.48 7.56
N ARG A 47 -22.36 5.09 6.47
CA ARG A 47 -23.80 5.27 6.23
C ARG A 47 -24.48 3.99 5.78
N PHE A 48 -23.83 3.21 4.91
CA PHE A 48 -24.41 1.98 4.34
C PHE A 48 -24.25 0.75 5.25
N PHE A 49 -23.11 0.60 5.92
CA PHE A 49 -22.74 -0.61 6.66
C PHE A 49 -22.47 -0.38 8.16
N GLY A 50 -22.48 0.89 8.58
CA GLY A 50 -22.20 1.28 9.96
C GLY A 50 -23.40 1.17 10.91
N ASN A 51 -23.19 1.62 12.15
CA ASN A 51 -24.26 1.76 13.11
C ASN A 51 -25.01 3.08 12.85
N ALA A 52 -26.32 3.01 12.54
CA ALA A 52 -27.14 4.18 12.22
C ALA A 52 -27.18 5.24 13.32
N LYS A 53 -27.11 4.84 14.60
CA LYS A 53 -27.06 5.77 15.75
C LYS A 53 -25.69 6.41 15.95
N ARG A 54 -24.64 5.84 15.34
CA ARG A 54 -23.23 6.28 15.47
C ARG A 54 -22.56 6.33 14.10
N ARG A 55 -23.20 7.00 13.13
CA ARG A 55 -22.73 7.06 11.73
C ARG A 55 -21.32 7.62 11.61
N THR A 56 -21.06 8.78 12.21
CA THR A 56 -19.73 9.43 12.17
C THR A 56 -18.64 8.53 12.74
N ARG A 57 -18.87 7.95 13.93
CA ARG A 57 -17.94 6.99 14.54
C ARG A 57 -17.72 5.76 13.67
N SER A 58 -18.79 5.22 13.08
CA SER A 58 -18.67 4.08 12.17
C SER A 58 -17.82 4.43 10.96
N GLY A 59 -18.03 5.62 10.37
CA GLY A 59 -17.25 6.08 9.24
C GLY A 59 -15.77 6.27 9.58
N LEU A 60 -15.46 6.78 10.77
CA LEU A 60 -14.08 6.86 11.27
C LEU A 60 -13.46 5.46 11.45
N CYS A 61 -14.21 4.48 11.96
CA CYS A 61 -13.73 3.11 12.07
C CYS A 61 -13.45 2.46 10.70
N PHE A 62 -14.31 2.71 9.69
CA PHE A 62 -14.03 2.27 8.32
C PHE A 62 -12.81 2.96 7.72
N THR A 63 -12.68 4.28 7.95
CA THR A 63 -11.49 5.06 7.53
C THR A 63 -10.22 4.48 8.13
N ALA A 64 -10.23 4.21 9.44
CA ALA A 64 -9.12 3.60 10.16
C ALA A 64 -8.80 2.20 9.62
N GLY A 65 -9.82 1.39 9.28
CA GLY A 65 -9.62 0.09 8.65
C GLY A 65 -8.91 0.17 7.29
N MET A 66 -9.30 1.11 6.43
CA MET A 66 -8.63 1.33 5.14
C MET A 66 -7.19 1.84 5.33
N ALA A 67 -6.98 2.78 6.25
CA ALA A 67 -5.65 3.30 6.58
C ALA A 67 -4.73 2.20 7.13
N ALA A 68 -5.25 1.36 8.02
CA ALA A 68 -4.51 0.22 8.55
C ALA A 68 -4.14 -0.77 7.44
N ALA A 69 -5.04 -1.07 6.50
CA ALA A 69 -4.74 -1.96 5.38
C ALA A 69 -3.65 -1.39 4.44
N GLY A 70 -3.67 -0.07 4.18
CA GLY A 70 -2.60 0.60 3.44
C GLY A 70 -1.26 0.57 4.19
N ALA A 71 -1.27 0.78 5.52
CA ALA A 71 -0.08 0.72 6.34
C ALA A 71 0.52 -0.69 6.39
N VAL A 72 -0.29 -1.74 6.56
CA VAL A 72 0.16 -3.14 6.54
C VAL A 72 0.84 -3.46 5.21
N HIS A 73 0.24 -3.04 4.10
CA HIS A 73 0.82 -3.21 2.77
C HIS A 73 2.18 -2.52 2.64
N ALA A 74 2.29 -1.24 3.03
CA ALA A 74 3.54 -0.49 2.98
C ALA A 74 4.63 -1.14 3.85
N VAL A 75 4.28 -1.55 5.08
CA VAL A 75 5.20 -2.25 5.99
C VAL A 75 5.66 -3.58 5.40
N GLY A 76 4.77 -4.31 4.71
CA GLY A 76 5.11 -5.52 3.98
C GLY A 76 6.27 -5.30 3.01
N HIS A 77 6.19 -4.25 2.19
CA HIS A 77 7.29 -3.89 1.29
C HIS A 77 8.58 -3.51 2.03
N ILE A 78 8.50 -2.71 3.11
CA ILE A 78 9.70 -2.33 3.88
C ILE A 78 10.41 -3.58 4.40
N VAL A 79 9.66 -4.51 4.98
CA VAL A 79 10.21 -5.72 5.59
C VAL A 79 10.82 -6.62 4.52
N THR A 80 10.13 -6.91 3.42
CA THR A 80 10.68 -7.81 2.41
C THR A 80 11.82 -7.19 1.62
N ALA A 81 11.80 -5.87 1.37
CA ALA A 81 12.91 -5.12 0.78
C ALA A 81 14.21 -5.31 1.59
N ARG A 82 14.12 -5.21 2.93
CA ARG A 82 15.25 -5.49 3.83
C ARG A 82 15.70 -6.95 3.78
N MET A 83 14.75 -7.89 3.71
CA MET A 83 15.08 -9.33 3.66
C MET A 83 15.79 -9.75 2.37
N VAL A 84 15.57 -9.03 1.26
CA VAL A 84 16.27 -9.28 -0.01
C VAL A 84 17.48 -8.38 -0.22
N GLU A 85 17.98 -7.76 0.85
CA GLU A 85 19.17 -6.90 0.84
C GLU A 85 19.07 -5.74 -0.16
N ALA A 86 17.85 -5.26 -0.38
CA ALA A 86 17.55 -4.17 -1.28
C ALA A 86 16.56 -3.24 -0.56
N PRO A 87 16.99 -2.52 0.49
CA PRO A 87 16.08 -1.74 1.34
C PRO A 87 15.39 -0.62 0.57
N MET A 88 14.26 -0.17 1.10
CA MET A 88 13.51 0.99 0.60
C MET A 88 14.01 2.26 1.28
N ASP A 89 14.11 3.35 0.54
CA ASP A 89 14.58 4.63 1.09
C ASP A 89 13.43 5.55 1.47
N THR A 90 12.38 5.61 0.64
CA THR A 90 11.28 6.55 0.86
C THR A 90 9.91 5.96 0.53
N LEU A 91 8.97 6.15 1.45
CA LEU A 91 7.53 6.09 1.20
C LEU A 91 7.02 7.49 0.81
N LEU A 92 6.69 7.67 -0.47
CA LEU A 92 6.18 8.92 -1.00
C LEU A 92 4.65 8.93 -1.07
N LEU A 93 4.02 9.75 -0.24
CA LEU A 93 2.57 9.99 -0.27
C LEU A 93 2.23 11.07 -1.30
N THR A 94 1.39 10.72 -2.27
CA THR A 94 0.93 11.62 -3.33
C THR A 94 -0.59 11.77 -3.28
N PRO A 95 -1.20 12.69 -4.06
CA PRO A 95 -2.65 12.83 -4.09
C PRO A 95 -3.41 11.57 -4.53
N ILE A 96 -2.75 10.67 -5.27
CA ILE A 96 -3.40 9.56 -5.96
C ILE A 96 -3.08 8.23 -5.28
N ARG A 97 -1.81 8.03 -4.91
CA ARG A 97 -1.33 6.78 -4.30
C ARG A 97 -0.06 6.99 -3.50
N THR A 98 0.35 5.96 -2.79
CA THR A 98 1.67 5.88 -2.19
C THR A 98 2.64 5.23 -3.19
N PHE A 99 3.87 5.73 -3.26
CA PHE A 99 4.96 5.12 -4.02
C PHE A 99 6.06 4.68 -3.07
N THR A 100 6.66 3.52 -3.37
CA THR A 100 7.89 3.04 -2.77
C THR A 100 9.04 3.49 -3.66
N LEU A 101 9.98 4.26 -3.09
CA LEU A 101 11.14 4.78 -3.81
C LEU A 101 12.40 4.14 -3.27
N TYR A 102 13.30 3.86 -4.20
CA TYR A 102 14.58 3.23 -3.99
C TYR A 102 15.62 4.11 -4.67
N ASP A 103 16.53 4.69 -3.89
CA ASP A 103 17.66 5.46 -4.36
C ASP A 103 18.81 4.49 -4.65
N ASP A 104 18.59 3.57 -5.60
CA ASP A 104 19.55 2.55 -6.04
C ASP A 104 20.71 3.16 -6.88
N THR A 105 21.17 4.36 -6.53
CA THR A 105 22.16 5.14 -7.30
C THR A 105 23.48 4.38 -7.46
N GLY A 106 23.65 3.72 -8.61
CA GLY A 106 24.85 2.96 -8.96
C GLY A 106 24.83 1.48 -8.60
N GLU A 107 23.77 0.97 -7.94
CA GLU A 107 23.63 -0.44 -7.61
C GLU A 107 22.80 -1.19 -8.66
N THR A 108 23.30 -2.35 -9.10
CA THR A 108 22.56 -3.23 -10.01
C THR A 108 21.83 -4.28 -9.18
N ILE A 109 20.54 -4.06 -8.95
CA ILE A 109 19.68 -5.02 -8.25
C ILE A 109 19.19 -6.13 -9.19
N SER A 110 19.08 -7.34 -8.66
CA SER A 110 18.65 -8.50 -9.44
C SER A 110 17.13 -8.53 -9.65
N ALA A 111 16.68 -9.29 -10.65
CA ALA A 111 15.25 -9.52 -10.88
C ALA A 111 14.55 -10.14 -9.65
N ASP A 112 15.25 -10.99 -8.90
CA ASP A 112 14.70 -11.61 -7.69
C ASP A 112 14.59 -10.61 -6.52
N GLN A 113 15.50 -9.63 -6.43
CA GLN A 113 15.38 -8.53 -5.48
C GLN A 113 14.18 -7.62 -5.82
N HIS A 114 13.96 -7.31 -7.10
CA HIS A 114 12.75 -6.60 -7.54
C HIS A 114 11.47 -7.34 -7.14
N ARG A 115 11.39 -8.65 -7.40
CA ARG A 115 10.26 -9.49 -7.00
C ARG A 115 10.08 -9.55 -5.49
N GLY A 116 11.19 -9.66 -4.75
CA GLY A 116 11.20 -9.67 -3.29
C GLY A 116 10.67 -8.37 -2.68
N ARG A 117 11.06 -7.22 -3.24
CA ARG A 117 10.50 -5.91 -2.89
C ARG A 117 9.00 -5.86 -3.17
N ALA A 118 8.56 -6.34 -4.33
CA ALA A 118 7.16 -6.26 -4.77
C ALA A 118 6.21 -7.20 -4.00
N ILE A 119 6.65 -8.41 -3.61
CA ILE A 119 5.75 -9.42 -3.02
C ILE A 119 5.30 -9.11 -1.59
N GLY A 120 6.07 -8.29 -0.86
CA GLY A 120 5.86 -8.06 0.57
C GLY A 120 4.52 -7.44 0.91
N GLY A 121 4.14 -6.37 0.24
CA GLY A 121 2.85 -5.71 0.45
C GLY A 121 1.65 -6.65 0.21
N PRO A 122 1.56 -7.34 -0.94
CA PRO A 122 0.50 -8.31 -1.20
C PRO A 122 0.39 -9.40 -0.14
N VAL A 123 1.50 -10.06 0.19
CA VAL A 123 1.53 -11.17 1.16
C VAL A 123 1.15 -10.70 2.56
N ALA A 124 1.68 -9.56 3.01
CA ALA A 124 1.35 -8.98 4.31
C ALA A 124 -0.15 -8.71 4.43
N ASN A 125 -0.76 -8.13 3.39
CA ASN A 125 -2.18 -7.80 3.40
C ASN A 125 -3.10 -9.02 3.32
N ILE A 126 -2.75 -10.04 2.53
CA ILE A 126 -3.50 -11.31 2.49
C ILE A 126 -3.42 -11.99 3.87
N THR A 127 -2.23 -12.06 4.46
CA THR A 127 -2.01 -12.72 5.77
C THR A 127 -2.78 -12.00 6.87
N ALA A 128 -2.62 -10.67 6.98
CA ALA A 128 -3.36 -9.87 7.95
C ALA A 128 -4.87 -9.92 7.71
N GLY A 129 -5.28 -9.92 6.44
CA GLY A 129 -6.66 -10.01 6.00
C GLY A 129 -7.35 -11.29 6.47
N ILE A 130 -6.76 -12.44 6.13
CA ILE A 130 -7.26 -13.76 6.54
C ILE A 130 -7.26 -13.89 8.07
N GLY A 131 -6.17 -13.50 8.74
CA GLY A 131 -6.09 -13.54 10.20
C GLY A 131 -7.18 -12.71 10.87
N ALA A 132 -7.43 -11.49 10.38
CA ALA A 132 -8.50 -10.64 10.88
C ALA A 132 -9.90 -11.21 10.59
N LEU A 133 -10.12 -11.85 9.44
CA LEU A 133 -11.40 -12.50 9.12
C LEU A 133 -11.68 -13.64 10.08
N LEU A 134 -10.71 -14.54 10.30
CA LEU A 134 -10.83 -15.66 11.24
C LEU A 134 -11.11 -15.16 12.65
N LEU A 135 -10.35 -14.17 13.12
CA LEU A 135 -10.56 -13.57 14.43
C LEU A 135 -11.95 -12.91 14.53
N SER A 136 -12.42 -12.25 13.46
CA SER A 136 -13.73 -11.59 13.44
C SER A 136 -14.92 -12.55 13.57
N ILE A 137 -14.74 -13.84 13.26
CA ILE A 137 -15.76 -14.88 13.49
C ILE A 137 -15.92 -15.09 15.00
N VAL A 138 -14.81 -15.18 15.73
CA VAL A 138 -14.78 -15.40 17.18
C VAL A 138 -15.28 -14.16 17.93
N VAL A 139 -14.69 -12.98 17.66
CA VAL A 139 -14.99 -11.76 18.41
C VAL A 139 -16.24 -11.02 17.91
N LYS A 140 -16.82 -11.46 16.78
CA LYS A 140 -18.00 -10.86 16.13
C LYS A 140 -17.87 -9.34 15.91
N HIS A 141 -16.66 -8.87 15.61
CA HIS A 141 -16.34 -7.44 15.49
C HIS A 141 -16.38 -6.98 14.02
N ARG A 142 -17.37 -6.15 13.67
CA ARG A 142 -17.63 -5.75 12.27
C ARG A 142 -16.49 -4.98 11.60
N TYR A 143 -15.81 -4.10 12.34
CA TYR A 143 -14.75 -3.27 11.76
C TYR A 143 -13.45 -4.07 11.56
N LEU A 144 -13.25 -5.11 12.38
CA LEU A 144 -12.18 -6.07 12.18
C LEU A 144 -12.46 -6.93 10.94
N ARG A 145 -13.71 -7.39 10.79
CA ARG A 145 -14.14 -8.07 9.56
C ARG A 145 -13.91 -7.20 8.32
N PHE A 146 -14.29 -5.93 8.37
CA PHE A 146 -14.06 -5.00 7.27
C PHE A 146 -12.57 -4.84 6.96
N PHE A 147 -11.73 -4.60 7.97
CA PHE A 147 -10.28 -4.57 7.78
C PHE A 147 -9.76 -5.86 7.13
N GLY A 148 -10.29 -7.01 7.57
CA GLY A 148 -9.96 -8.31 6.98
C GLY A 148 -10.31 -8.42 5.49
N ILE A 149 -11.53 -8.02 5.11
CA ILE A 149 -11.98 -7.98 3.71
C ILE A 149 -11.11 -7.01 2.90
N ALA A 150 -10.95 -5.77 3.38
CA ALA A 150 -10.22 -4.72 2.69
C ALA A 150 -8.75 -5.11 2.46
N SER A 151 -8.07 -5.63 3.48
CA SER A 151 -6.66 -6.05 3.37
C SER A 151 -6.53 -7.21 2.40
N THR A 152 -7.42 -8.21 2.47
CA THR A 152 -7.39 -9.33 1.51
C THR A 152 -7.61 -8.84 0.08
N PHE A 153 -8.58 -7.93 -0.13
CA PHE A 153 -8.88 -7.39 -1.45
C PHE A 153 -7.71 -6.56 -2.02
N ILE A 154 -7.10 -5.69 -1.20
CA ILE A 154 -5.90 -4.95 -1.60
C ILE A 154 -4.76 -5.91 -1.94
N GLY A 155 -4.52 -6.91 -1.09
CA GLY A 155 -3.43 -7.86 -1.32
C GLY A 155 -3.62 -8.68 -2.60
N VAL A 156 -4.83 -9.17 -2.88
CA VAL A 156 -5.12 -9.87 -4.16
C VAL A 156 -5.07 -8.91 -5.34
N GLY A 157 -5.65 -7.72 -5.21
CA GLY A 157 -5.64 -6.69 -6.26
C GLY A 157 -4.23 -6.24 -6.62
N ALA A 158 -3.32 -6.18 -5.64
CA ALA A 158 -1.93 -5.83 -5.85
C ALA A 158 -1.15 -6.86 -6.69
N LEU A 159 -1.62 -8.11 -6.76
CA LEU A 159 -1.02 -9.16 -7.60
C LEU A 159 -1.41 -9.08 -9.08
N VAL A 160 -2.34 -8.18 -9.45
CA VAL A 160 -2.76 -8.03 -10.85
C VAL A 160 -1.60 -7.45 -11.68
N PRO A 161 -1.20 -8.06 -12.81
CA PRO A 161 -0.06 -7.63 -13.61
C PRO A 161 -0.40 -6.44 -14.51
N VAL A 162 -0.56 -5.27 -13.92
CA VAL A 162 -0.84 -4.00 -14.60
C VAL A 162 0.18 -2.96 -14.21
N ALA A 163 0.46 -2.05 -15.14
CA ALA A 163 1.50 -1.05 -14.98
C ALA A 163 1.36 -0.24 -13.67
N GLY A 164 2.45 -0.18 -12.90
CA GLY A 164 2.54 0.48 -11.61
C GLY A 164 1.98 -0.31 -10.43
N ASN A 165 1.53 -1.56 -10.61
CA ASN A 165 1.06 -2.44 -9.54
C ASN A 165 2.11 -3.49 -9.20
N ASP A 166 2.10 -4.05 -8.00
CA ASP A 166 3.14 -5.02 -7.58
C ASP A 166 3.21 -6.26 -8.50
N GLY A 167 2.05 -6.68 -9.03
CA GLY A 167 1.95 -7.78 -9.98
C GLY A 167 2.73 -7.57 -11.28
N GLU A 168 3.02 -6.33 -11.68
CA GLU A 168 3.88 -6.04 -12.83
C GLU A 168 5.30 -6.56 -12.58
N GLU A 169 5.87 -6.29 -11.41
CA GLU A 169 7.21 -6.75 -11.06
C GLU A 169 7.26 -8.25 -10.78
N LEU A 170 6.16 -8.83 -10.32
CA LEU A 170 6.08 -10.26 -9.99
C LEU A 170 5.89 -11.15 -11.23
N PHE A 171 5.05 -10.73 -12.17
CA PHE A 171 4.61 -11.57 -13.30
C PHE A 171 4.82 -10.93 -14.66
N GLY A 172 5.20 -9.66 -14.72
CA GLY A 172 5.54 -8.98 -15.96
C GLY A 172 6.68 -9.72 -16.66
N ARG A 173 6.48 -10.02 -17.95
CA ARG A 173 7.51 -10.66 -18.77
C ARG A 173 8.74 -9.74 -18.84
N SER A 174 9.90 -10.28 -18.51
CA SER A 174 11.19 -9.70 -18.90
C SER A 174 11.29 -9.72 -20.43
N GLU A 175 10.85 -8.65 -21.10
CA GLU A 175 11.42 -8.33 -22.42
C GLU A 175 12.94 -8.05 -22.34
N ARG A 176 13.51 -8.05 -21.13
CA ARG A 176 14.95 -8.02 -20.87
C ARG A 176 15.70 -9.33 -21.13
N ASP A 177 15.02 -10.46 -21.35
CA ASP A 177 15.67 -11.76 -21.58
C ASP A 177 15.75 -12.19 -23.07
N SER A 178 15.31 -11.35 -24.02
CA SER A 178 15.38 -11.67 -25.47
C SER A 178 16.61 -11.07 -26.19
N GLY A 179 17.62 -10.62 -25.44
CA GLY A 179 18.89 -10.13 -25.97
C GLY A 179 20.05 -11.06 -25.66
N SER A 180 20.04 -12.28 -26.22
CA SER A 180 21.20 -13.17 -26.29
C SER A 180 21.39 -13.67 -27.71
#